data_AF-A0A833E0C1-F1
#
_entry.id   AF-A0A833E0C1-F1
#
_cell.length_a   1.000
_cell.length_b   1.000
_cell.length_c   1.000
_cell.angle_alpha   90.00
_cell.angle_beta   90.00
_cell.angle_gamma   90.00
#
_symmetry.space_group_name_H-M   'P 1'
#
loop_
_entity.id
_entity.type
_entity.pdbx_description
1 polymer ?
#
loop_
_entity_poly.entity_id
_entity_poly.type
_entity_poly.pdbx_seq_one_letter_code
_entity_poly.pdbx_strand_id
1 'polypeptide(L)'
;WDPEWVIESLSDSTIYMAYYTISRAINKYGIKGEQLIPELFDYIFLEERDEKKEKTLSEKTGIPSKVIGEMKEEFEYWYPLDWRCSAKDLIPNHLTFFIFNHVALFRRKHWPRGIAVNGYGTLEGQKMSKSKGNVLNFIDAINENGADVVRLYIMSLAEHDSDFDWKSKEVSKLRGQLERFYELVSEFAEYEVKPIELKDIDRWMLHRLNKAIEGATKALEEFRTRTAVQWTFYSVLNDLRWYLRRTEGRDDEAKRYVLRMVADIWVRLMAPFTPHICEELWEKLGGEGFVSLAKWPEPNQEWWNETVELEEDYVKSLIEDIKEIIKVAKLEDAKRAYIYTAPEWKWKVAEVVAEKRDFKEAMSELMKDPEMRKKGKEVANLVNRLIKDRAFEIKHIYEEKALREAKDFIEKELGLEIIINPEEDRGGKRKQAMPMKPAVFIE
;
A
#
# COMPACT_ATOMS: atom_id res chain seq x y z
N TRP A 1 50.70 3.45 -7.68
CA TRP A 1 52.14 3.61 -7.40
C TRP A 1 52.90 2.32 -7.71
N ASP A 2 52.24 1.16 -7.66
CA ASP A 2 52.80 -0.13 -8.06
C ASP A 2 51.95 -0.72 -9.21
N PRO A 3 52.43 -0.69 -10.47
CA PRO A 3 51.68 -1.20 -11.63
C PRO A 3 51.55 -2.73 -11.69
N GLU A 4 52.29 -3.48 -10.86
CA GLU A 4 52.18 -4.95 -10.83
C GLU A 4 50.91 -5.41 -10.13
N TRP A 5 50.31 -4.55 -9.29
CA TRP A 5 49.07 -4.85 -8.60
C TRP A 5 47.85 -4.40 -9.37
N VAL A 6 46.84 -5.28 -9.40
CA VAL A 6 45.51 -4.98 -9.92
C VAL A 6 44.58 -4.77 -8.73
N ILE A 7 43.85 -3.65 -8.72
CA ILE A 7 42.87 -3.37 -7.68
C ILE A 7 41.73 -4.38 -7.80
N GLU A 8 41.33 -4.97 -6.67
CA GLU A 8 40.25 -5.95 -6.65
C GLU A 8 38.86 -5.29 -6.61
N SER A 9 37.85 -6.02 -7.09
CA SER A 9 36.51 -5.49 -7.37
C SER A 9 35.72 -4.92 -6.18
N LEU A 10 35.96 -5.37 -4.95
CA LEU A 10 35.28 -4.86 -3.75
C LEU A 10 35.95 -3.59 -3.20
N SER A 11 37.14 -3.23 -3.71
CA SER A 11 37.93 -2.09 -3.27
C SER A 11 37.73 -0.88 -4.19
N ASP A 12 37.65 -1.09 -5.50
CA ASP A 12 37.40 -0.02 -6.48
C ASP A 12 35.92 0.39 -6.60
N SER A 13 35.01 -0.41 -6.03
CA SER A 13 33.56 -0.21 -6.11
C SER A 13 32.95 0.51 -4.91
N THR A 14 33.73 1.25 -4.11
CA THR A 14 33.26 1.78 -2.81
C THR A 14 32.79 3.23 -2.84
N ILE A 15 33.22 4.03 -3.82
CA ILE A 15 32.91 5.48 -3.93
C ILE A 15 32.46 5.92 -5.33
N TYR A 16 32.26 4.97 -6.24
CA TYR A 16 31.91 5.24 -7.63
C TYR A 16 30.57 5.99 -7.80
N MET A 17 29.74 6.06 -6.76
CA MET A 17 28.51 6.83 -6.77
C MET A 17 28.79 8.34 -6.96
N ALA A 18 29.93 8.84 -6.46
CA ALA A 18 30.38 10.20 -6.75
C ALA A 18 30.78 10.39 -8.22
N TYR A 19 31.35 9.35 -8.85
CA TYR A 19 31.68 9.39 -10.28
C TYR A 19 30.41 9.55 -11.15
N TYR A 20 29.27 8.96 -10.76
CA TYR A 20 28.02 9.16 -11.50
C TYR A 20 27.62 10.62 -11.62
N THR A 21 27.89 11.45 -10.61
CA THR A 21 27.54 12.88 -10.60
C THR A 21 28.23 13.65 -11.74
N ILE A 22 29.43 13.22 -12.14
CA ILE A 22 30.23 13.88 -13.19
C ILE A 22 30.31 13.08 -14.50
N SER A 23 29.84 11.83 -14.51
CA SER A 23 29.88 10.92 -15.66
C SER A 23 29.21 11.52 -16.89
N ARG A 24 28.10 12.25 -16.72
CA ARG A 24 27.41 12.95 -17.82
C ARG A 24 28.34 13.93 -18.54
N ALA A 25 29.05 14.77 -17.79
CA ALA A 25 29.97 15.76 -18.35
C ALA A 25 31.15 15.08 -19.06
N ILE A 26 31.75 14.07 -18.42
CA ILE A 26 32.86 13.29 -18.99
C ILE A 26 32.48 12.73 -20.36
N ASN A 27 31.33 12.05 -20.45
CA ASN A 27 30.86 11.44 -21.70
C ASN A 27 30.46 12.48 -22.74
N LYS A 28 29.72 13.53 -22.34
CA LYS A 28 29.23 14.58 -23.25
C LYS A 28 30.35 15.37 -23.91
N TYR A 29 31.40 15.68 -23.16
CA TYR A 29 32.53 16.48 -23.64
C TYR A 29 33.73 15.63 -24.08
N GLY A 30 33.62 14.30 -24.08
CA GLY A 30 34.69 13.39 -24.51
C GLY A 30 35.98 13.54 -23.70
N ILE A 31 35.86 13.80 -22.39
CA ILE A 31 37.01 14.00 -21.50
C ILE A 31 37.78 12.69 -21.38
N LYS A 32 39.08 12.73 -21.70
CA LYS A 32 39.94 11.55 -21.68
C LYS A 32 40.49 11.28 -20.28
N GLY A 33 40.86 10.02 -20.02
CA GLY A 33 41.39 9.59 -18.72
C GLY A 33 42.66 10.35 -18.32
N GLU A 34 43.51 10.70 -19.27
CA GLU A 34 44.75 11.44 -19.01
C GLU A 34 44.50 12.89 -18.54
N GLN A 35 43.31 13.44 -18.82
CA GLN A 35 42.90 14.79 -18.37
C GLN A 35 42.37 14.77 -16.93
N LEU A 36 41.97 13.60 -16.42
CA LEU A 36 41.39 13.40 -15.09
C LEU A 36 42.48 13.20 -14.04
N ILE A 37 43.23 14.26 -13.77
CA ILE A 37 44.33 14.27 -12.80
C ILE A 37 43.81 14.35 -11.35
N PRO A 38 44.59 13.87 -10.34
CA PRO A 38 44.18 13.94 -8.93
C PRO A 38 43.76 15.35 -8.46
N GLU A 39 44.49 16.39 -8.87
CA GLU A 39 44.19 17.79 -8.51
C GLU A 39 42.80 18.26 -8.99
N LEU A 40 42.32 17.71 -10.11
CA LEU A 40 40.98 17.98 -10.62
C LEU A 40 39.91 17.30 -9.74
N PHE A 41 40.14 16.05 -9.34
CA PHE A 41 39.22 15.32 -8.47
C PHE A 41 39.14 15.95 -7.07
N ASP A 42 40.28 16.36 -6.51
CA ASP A 42 40.31 17.08 -5.23
C ASP A 42 39.49 18.36 -5.30
N TYR A 43 39.63 19.15 -6.37
CA TYR A 43 38.83 20.36 -6.57
C TYR A 43 37.32 20.07 -6.64
N ILE A 44 36.93 19.10 -7.47
CA ILE A 44 35.52 18.76 -7.68
C ILE A 44 34.89 18.29 -6.37
N PHE A 45 35.53 17.36 -5.66
CA PHE A 45 34.90 16.64 -4.54
C PHE A 45 35.16 17.28 -3.16
N LEU A 46 36.33 17.87 -2.94
CA LEU A 46 36.79 18.20 -1.58
C LEU A 46 36.84 19.71 -1.32
N GLU A 47 37.18 20.49 -2.33
CA GLU A 47 37.42 21.92 -2.16
C GLU A 47 36.14 22.76 -2.22
N GLU A 48 36.24 24.02 -1.83
CA GLU A 48 35.17 25.00 -2.09
C GLU A 48 35.31 25.54 -3.52
N ARG A 49 34.21 26.09 -4.06
CA ARG A 49 34.22 26.64 -5.41
C ARG A 49 35.18 27.83 -5.49
N ASP A 50 36.08 27.80 -6.48
CA ASP A 50 37.01 28.89 -6.77
C ASP A 50 37.23 29.01 -8.29
N GLU A 51 36.71 30.10 -8.87
CA GLU A 51 36.83 30.39 -10.30
C GLU A 51 38.29 30.49 -10.78
N LYS A 52 39.21 30.93 -9.91
CA LYS A 52 40.64 31.00 -10.27
C LYS A 52 41.23 29.61 -10.38
N LYS A 53 40.81 28.69 -9.50
CA LYS A 53 41.24 27.30 -9.54
C LYS A 53 40.65 26.57 -10.75
N GLU A 54 39.40 26.85 -11.11
CA GLU A 54 38.79 26.32 -12.34
C GLU A 54 39.57 26.75 -13.58
N LYS A 55 39.98 28.02 -13.67
CA LYS A 55 40.83 28.52 -14.78
C LYS A 55 42.19 27.83 -14.80
N THR A 56 42.85 27.74 -13.65
CA THR A 56 44.14 27.04 -13.51
C THR A 56 44.04 25.57 -13.94
N LEU A 57 43.01 24.86 -13.48
CA LEU A 57 42.78 23.46 -13.84
C LEU A 57 42.40 23.32 -15.32
N SER A 58 41.70 24.30 -15.88
CA SER A 58 41.36 24.32 -17.30
C SER A 58 42.61 24.38 -18.18
N GLU A 59 43.57 25.24 -17.85
CA GLU A 59 44.85 25.32 -18.54
C GLU A 59 45.66 24.02 -18.42
N LYS A 60 45.66 23.38 -17.24
CA LYS A 60 46.40 22.13 -16.99
C LYS A 60 45.81 20.91 -17.70
N THR A 61 44.48 20.79 -17.68
CA THR A 61 43.77 19.57 -18.12
C THR A 61 43.24 19.69 -19.55
N GLY A 62 43.15 20.91 -20.09
CA GLY A 62 42.49 21.20 -21.36
C GLY A 62 40.95 21.09 -21.30
N ILE A 63 40.37 20.84 -20.12
CA ILE A 63 38.92 20.82 -19.92
C ILE A 63 38.45 22.27 -19.74
N PRO A 64 37.41 22.76 -20.44
CA PRO A 64 36.95 24.14 -20.27
C PRO A 64 36.57 24.43 -18.81
N SER A 65 37.00 25.57 -18.26
CA SER A 65 36.71 25.97 -16.87
C SER A 65 35.21 25.91 -16.54
N LYS A 66 34.34 26.28 -17.47
CA LYS A 66 32.88 26.14 -17.32
C LYS A 66 32.42 24.70 -17.09
N VAL A 67 33.05 23.73 -17.76
CA VAL A 67 32.75 22.29 -17.61
C VAL A 67 33.26 21.78 -16.26
N ILE A 68 34.43 22.23 -15.82
CA ILE A 68 34.94 21.91 -14.47
C ILE A 68 33.98 22.44 -13.39
N GLY A 69 33.49 23.67 -13.56
CA GLY A 69 32.44 24.25 -12.71
C GLY A 69 31.15 23.42 -12.73
N GLU A 70 30.66 23.02 -13.91
CA GLU A 70 29.47 22.15 -14.07
C GLU A 70 29.64 20.82 -13.31
N MET A 71 30.80 20.16 -13.44
CA MET A 71 31.10 18.90 -12.75
C MET A 71 31.04 19.06 -11.22
N LYS A 72 31.60 20.15 -10.70
CA LYS A 72 31.56 20.45 -9.27
C LYS A 72 30.15 20.76 -8.78
N GLU A 73 29.40 21.57 -9.54
CA GLU A 73 28.01 21.91 -9.21
C GLU A 73 27.12 20.67 -9.16
N GLU A 74 27.28 19.74 -10.11
CA GLU A 74 26.53 18.48 -10.11
C GLU A 74 26.87 17.61 -8.89
N PHE A 75 28.16 17.46 -8.54
CA PHE A 75 28.53 16.72 -7.33
C PHE A 75 27.95 17.37 -6.06
N GLU A 76 28.11 18.68 -5.88
CA GLU A 76 27.60 19.38 -4.69
C GLU A 76 26.08 19.36 -4.59
N TYR A 77 25.37 19.24 -5.72
CA TYR A 77 23.92 19.13 -5.76
C TYR A 77 23.43 17.72 -5.42
N TRP A 78 23.99 16.69 -6.07
CA TRP A 78 23.49 15.30 -5.94
C TRP A 78 24.01 14.56 -4.70
N TYR A 79 25.09 15.04 -4.06
CA TYR A 79 25.63 14.46 -2.84
C TYR A 79 25.24 15.27 -1.60
N PRO A 80 25.00 14.62 -0.44
CA PRO A 80 25.23 13.21 -0.13
C PRO A 80 24.24 12.25 -0.80
N LEU A 81 24.68 11.02 -1.08
CA LEU A 81 23.79 9.97 -1.57
C LEU A 81 22.70 9.65 -0.54
N ASP A 82 21.44 9.91 -0.89
CA ASP A 82 20.29 9.68 -0.01
C ASP A 82 20.12 8.20 0.33
N TRP A 83 20.12 7.33 -0.69
CA TRP A 83 19.93 5.88 -0.50
C TRP A 83 20.87 5.05 -1.36
N ARG A 84 21.50 4.05 -0.73
CA ARG A 84 22.22 2.97 -1.40
C ARG A 84 21.45 1.65 -1.24
N CYS A 85 21.02 1.07 -2.37
CA CYS A 85 20.33 -0.23 -2.37
C CYS A 85 21.30 -1.38 -2.69
N SER A 86 21.14 -2.52 -2.02
CA SER A 86 21.90 -3.75 -2.31
C SER A 86 21.28 -4.99 -1.65
N ALA A 87 21.68 -6.19 -2.08
CA ALA A 87 21.40 -7.40 -1.34
C ALA A 87 22.17 -7.49 -0.01
N LYS A 88 21.61 -8.23 0.95
CA LYS A 88 22.10 -8.37 2.34
C LYS A 88 23.47 -9.06 2.48
N ASP A 89 23.93 -9.84 1.50
CA ASP A 89 25.30 -10.41 1.46
C ASP A 89 26.39 -9.34 1.41
N LEU A 90 26.07 -8.16 0.88
CA LEU A 90 27.06 -7.09 0.75
C LEU A 90 27.27 -6.30 2.05
N ILE A 91 26.45 -6.53 3.08
CA ILE A 91 26.59 -5.91 4.41
C ILE A 91 28.00 -6.12 5.00
N PRO A 92 28.48 -7.36 5.20
CA PRO A 92 29.78 -7.62 5.83
C PRO A 92 31.00 -7.20 4.99
N ASN A 93 30.82 -6.71 3.76
CA ASN A 93 31.91 -6.34 2.86
C ASN A 93 31.65 -4.98 2.19
N HIS A 94 31.18 -4.94 0.95
CA HIS A 94 31.00 -3.76 0.10
C HIS A 94 30.27 -2.62 0.80
N LEU A 95 29.13 -2.88 1.45
CA LEU A 95 28.36 -1.82 2.12
C LEU A 95 29.11 -1.26 3.35
N THR A 96 29.91 -2.09 4.01
CA THR A 96 30.80 -1.62 5.08
C THR A 96 31.94 -0.80 4.49
N PHE A 97 32.63 -1.29 3.45
CA PHE A 97 33.71 -0.57 2.77
C PHE A 97 33.24 0.74 2.13
N PHE A 98 32.01 0.78 1.64
CA PHE A 98 31.31 1.97 1.19
C PHE A 98 31.32 3.05 2.28
N ILE A 99 30.93 2.72 3.51
CA ILE A 99 30.98 3.67 4.63
C ILE A 99 32.42 4.09 4.91
N PHE A 100 33.35 3.15 5.06
CA PHE A 100 34.74 3.42 5.40
C PHE A 100 35.42 4.39 4.41
N ASN A 101 35.27 4.13 3.10
CA ASN A 101 35.89 4.98 2.08
C ASN A 101 35.21 6.35 1.99
N HIS A 102 33.89 6.42 2.22
CA HIS A 102 33.20 7.71 2.24
C HIS A 102 33.67 8.61 3.39
N VAL A 103 33.83 8.05 4.59
CA VAL A 103 34.30 8.84 5.75
C VAL A 103 35.79 9.19 5.66
N ALA A 104 36.59 8.39 4.94
CA ALA A 104 38.01 8.65 4.73
C ALA A 104 38.27 9.77 3.72
N LEU A 105 37.42 9.91 2.69
CA LEU A 105 37.65 10.82 1.57
C LEU A 105 36.78 12.07 1.62
N PHE A 106 35.46 11.93 1.79
CA PHE A 106 34.54 13.05 1.61
C PHE A 106 34.34 13.87 2.90
N ARG A 107 34.07 15.17 2.73
CA ARG A 107 33.62 16.05 3.81
C ARG A 107 32.38 15.47 4.48
N ARG A 108 32.24 15.70 5.79
CA ARG A 108 31.13 15.14 6.59
C ARG A 108 29.73 15.41 6.04
N LYS A 109 29.52 16.56 5.38
CA LYS A 109 28.24 16.91 4.72
C LYS A 109 27.87 15.98 3.56
N HIS A 110 28.85 15.25 3.01
CA HIS A 110 28.72 14.36 1.85
C HIS A 110 28.72 12.88 2.24
N TRP A 111 28.64 12.55 3.54
CA TRP A 111 28.52 11.16 3.98
C TRP A 111 27.16 10.57 3.60
N PRO A 112 27.08 9.27 3.26
CA PRO A 112 25.83 8.60 2.92
C PRO A 112 24.72 8.78 3.96
N ARG A 113 23.49 8.99 3.51
CA ARG A 113 22.35 9.18 4.42
C ARG A 113 21.60 7.90 4.78
N GLY A 114 21.58 6.91 3.88
CA GLY A 114 20.82 5.69 4.09
C GLY A 114 21.29 4.51 3.24
N ILE A 115 21.08 3.30 3.77
CA ILE A 115 21.27 2.02 3.08
C ILE A 115 19.96 1.24 3.20
N ALA A 116 19.45 0.74 2.08
CA ALA A 116 18.31 -0.16 2.04
C ALA A 116 18.77 -1.53 1.52
N VAL A 117 18.45 -2.60 2.23
CA VAL A 117 18.88 -3.96 1.85
C VAL A 117 17.72 -4.87 1.48
N ASN A 118 17.98 -5.79 0.55
CA ASN A 118 17.01 -6.81 0.13
C ASN A 118 17.50 -8.26 0.34
N GLY A 119 16.56 -9.20 0.43
CA GLY A 119 16.84 -10.64 0.43
C GLY A 119 17.15 -11.22 -0.96
N TYR A 120 17.36 -12.53 -1.01
CA TYR A 120 17.61 -13.31 -2.23
C TYR A 120 16.33 -13.83 -2.87
N GLY A 121 16.44 -14.30 -4.11
CA GLY A 121 15.39 -15.06 -4.79
C GLY A 121 15.72 -16.55 -4.88
N THR A 122 14.71 -17.40 -4.68
CA THR A 122 14.73 -18.82 -5.05
C THR A 122 13.76 -19.10 -6.20
N LEU A 123 13.86 -20.29 -6.80
CA LEU A 123 12.99 -20.74 -7.88
C LEU A 123 12.39 -22.10 -7.51
N GLU A 124 11.06 -22.16 -7.41
CA GLU A 124 10.29 -23.37 -7.04
C GLU A 124 10.82 -24.06 -5.77
N GLY A 125 11.13 -23.26 -4.74
CA GLY A 125 11.66 -23.71 -3.44
C GLY A 125 13.14 -24.11 -3.46
N GLN A 126 13.83 -23.98 -4.60
CA GLN A 126 15.23 -24.33 -4.74
C GLN A 126 16.11 -23.08 -4.92
N LYS A 127 17.27 -23.07 -4.25
CA LYS A 127 18.30 -22.06 -4.53
C LYS A 127 18.72 -22.14 -5.99
N MET A 128 18.71 -20.99 -6.67
CA MET A 128 19.15 -20.90 -8.06
C MET A 128 20.65 -21.18 -8.14
N SER A 129 21.06 -22.10 -9.03
CA SER A 129 22.46 -22.40 -9.28
C SER A 129 22.70 -22.66 -10.76
N LYS A 130 23.68 -21.94 -11.33
CA LYS A 130 24.10 -22.15 -12.73
C LYS A 130 24.50 -23.61 -13.00
N SER A 131 25.17 -24.27 -12.04
CA SER A 131 25.60 -25.66 -12.18
C SER A 131 24.46 -26.68 -12.19
N LYS A 132 23.31 -26.34 -11.59
CA LYS A 132 22.11 -27.20 -11.57
C LYS A 132 21.13 -26.88 -12.70
N GLY A 133 21.39 -25.82 -13.47
CA GLY A 133 20.54 -25.36 -14.57
C GLY A 133 19.20 -24.73 -14.15
N ASN A 134 18.92 -24.60 -12.85
CA ASN A 134 17.67 -24.04 -12.31
C ASN A 134 17.79 -22.52 -12.09
N VAL A 135 18.17 -21.79 -13.14
CA VAL A 135 18.28 -20.32 -13.12
C VAL A 135 17.28 -19.74 -14.11
N LEU A 136 16.44 -18.83 -13.65
CA LEU A 136 15.59 -18.03 -14.51
C LEU A 136 16.29 -16.70 -14.79
N ASN A 137 16.71 -16.48 -16.04
CA ASN A 137 17.28 -15.18 -16.40
C ASN A 137 16.18 -14.12 -16.41
N PHE A 138 16.54 -12.89 -16.05
CA PHE A 138 15.56 -11.81 -15.96
C PHE A 138 14.91 -11.50 -17.32
N ILE A 139 15.69 -11.47 -18.40
CA ILE A 139 15.15 -11.22 -19.74
C ILE A 139 14.22 -12.33 -20.22
N ASP A 140 14.51 -13.59 -19.89
CA ASP A 140 13.66 -14.72 -20.24
C ASP A 140 12.33 -14.63 -19.48
N ALA A 141 12.37 -14.30 -18.18
CA ALA A 141 11.17 -14.06 -17.39
C ALA A 141 10.30 -12.92 -17.97
N ILE A 142 10.92 -11.83 -18.42
CA ILE A 142 10.24 -10.71 -19.08
C ILE A 142 9.60 -11.16 -20.40
N ASN A 143 10.33 -11.89 -21.23
CA ASN A 143 9.82 -12.34 -22.53
C ASN A 143 8.62 -13.29 -22.38
N GLU A 144 8.63 -14.13 -21.35
CA GLU A 144 7.55 -15.08 -21.07
C GLU A 144 6.30 -14.43 -20.45
N ASN A 145 6.49 -13.43 -19.56
CA ASN A 145 5.41 -12.93 -18.71
C ASN A 145 5.04 -11.46 -18.95
N GLY A 146 5.92 -10.68 -19.57
CA GLY A 146 5.81 -9.21 -19.70
C GLY A 146 6.46 -8.48 -18.52
N ALA A 147 7.10 -7.34 -18.82
CA ALA A 147 7.90 -6.60 -17.83
C ALA A 147 7.10 -6.18 -16.59
N ASP A 148 5.89 -5.66 -16.76
CA ASP A 148 5.06 -5.19 -15.65
C ASP A 148 4.60 -6.32 -14.73
N VAL A 149 4.26 -7.47 -15.30
CA VAL A 149 3.92 -8.67 -14.52
C VAL A 149 5.11 -9.10 -13.66
N VAL A 150 6.30 -9.18 -14.26
CA VAL A 150 7.53 -9.58 -13.54
C VAL A 150 7.86 -8.58 -12.43
N ARG A 151 7.83 -7.28 -12.73
CA ARG A 151 8.11 -6.21 -11.76
C ARG A 151 7.15 -6.26 -10.57
N LEU A 152 5.85 -6.28 -10.84
CA LEU A 152 4.82 -6.35 -9.80
C LEU A 152 4.94 -7.65 -8.98
N TYR A 153 5.21 -8.77 -9.65
CA TYR A 153 5.33 -10.06 -8.97
C TYR A 153 6.47 -10.04 -7.96
N ILE A 154 7.68 -9.62 -8.35
CA ILE A 154 8.84 -9.57 -7.44
C ILE A 154 8.52 -8.69 -6.22
N MET A 155 7.95 -7.49 -6.45
CA MET A 155 7.59 -6.57 -5.37
C MET A 155 6.47 -7.11 -4.47
N SER A 156 5.60 -7.99 -4.97
CA SER A 156 4.49 -8.58 -4.22
C SER A 156 4.91 -9.69 -3.24
N LEU A 157 6.10 -10.28 -3.41
CA LEU A 157 6.49 -11.48 -2.68
C LEU A 157 7.11 -11.18 -1.32
N ALA A 158 8.07 -10.25 -1.27
CA ALA A 158 8.86 -9.95 -0.07
C ALA A 158 9.23 -8.47 0.02
N GLU A 159 9.70 -8.05 1.19
CA GLU A 159 10.25 -6.72 1.46
C GLU A 159 11.46 -6.82 2.40
N HIS A 160 12.32 -5.80 2.39
CA HIS A 160 13.57 -5.77 3.15
C HIS A 160 14.43 -7.02 2.94
N ASP A 161 15.12 -7.48 3.98
CA ASP A 161 16.05 -8.61 3.97
C ASP A 161 15.38 -9.99 3.82
N SER A 162 14.06 -10.05 3.69
CA SER A 162 13.33 -11.29 3.44
C SER A 162 13.58 -11.83 2.04
N ASP A 163 13.85 -13.13 1.95
CA ASP A 163 13.99 -13.83 0.67
C ASP A 163 12.60 -14.06 0.03
N PHE A 164 12.56 -14.17 -1.29
CA PHE A 164 11.35 -14.54 -2.03
C PHE A 164 11.53 -15.85 -2.80
N ASP A 165 10.42 -16.51 -3.10
CA ASP A 165 10.40 -17.72 -3.94
C ASP A 165 9.59 -17.48 -5.19
N TRP A 166 10.22 -17.57 -6.36
CA TRP A 166 9.56 -17.46 -7.65
C TRP A 166 8.81 -18.75 -7.97
N LYS A 167 7.50 -18.65 -8.18
CA LYS A 167 6.65 -19.77 -8.57
C LYS A 167 5.85 -19.46 -9.82
N SER A 168 6.03 -20.30 -10.84
CA SER A 168 5.48 -20.12 -12.18
C SER A 168 3.94 -20.06 -12.20
N LYS A 169 3.30 -20.81 -11.29
CA LYS A 169 1.82 -20.78 -11.12
C LYS A 169 1.32 -19.47 -10.52
N GLU A 170 2.08 -18.89 -9.60
CA GLU A 170 1.68 -17.65 -8.91
C GLU A 170 1.85 -16.44 -9.83
N VAL A 171 2.93 -16.37 -10.61
CA VAL A 171 3.11 -15.31 -11.63
C VAL A 171 2.03 -15.37 -12.71
N SER A 172 1.65 -16.57 -13.16
CA SER A 172 0.55 -16.74 -14.13
C SER A 172 -0.79 -16.27 -13.58
N LYS A 173 -1.06 -16.53 -12.29
CA LYS A 173 -2.26 -16.05 -11.62
C LYS A 173 -2.25 -14.52 -11.49
N LEU A 174 -1.12 -13.93 -11.11
CA LEU A 174 -0.98 -12.48 -11.01
C LEU A 174 -1.20 -11.81 -12.35
N ARG A 175 -0.68 -12.39 -13.45
CA ARG A 175 -0.92 -11.90 -14.81
C ARG A 175 -2.41 -11.75 -15.11
N GLY A 176 -3.22 -12.78 -14.83
CA GLY A 176 -4.67 -12.68 -15.03
C GLY A 176 -5.34 -11.61 -14.15
N GLN A 177 -4.82 -11.36 -12.94
CA GLN A 177 -5.29 -10.24 -12.11
C GLN A 177 -4.90 -8.88 -12.69
N LEU A 178 -3.72 -8.77 -13.31
CA LEU A 178 -3.25 -7.55 -13.95
C LEU A 178 -3.99 -7.24 -15.25
N GLU A 179 -4.32 -8.27 -16.03
CA GLU A 179 -5.21 -8.18 -17.20
C GLU A 179 -6.60 -7.67 -16.76
N ARG A 180 -7.14 -8.20 -15.67
CA ARG A 180 -8.41 -7.71 -15.10
C ARG A 180 -8.33 -6.26 -14.64
N PHE A 181 -7.22 -5.85 -14.01
CA PHE A 181 -6.98 -4.45 -13.68
C PHE A 181 -7.01 -3.56 -14.92
N TYR A 182 -6.29 -3.95 -15.97
CA TYR A 182 -6.23 -3.22 -17.24
C TYR A 182 -7.61 -3.06 -17.89
N GLU A 183 -8.40 -4.14 -17.92
CA GLU A 183 -9.78 -4.12 -18.42
C GLU A 183 -10.68 -3.16 -17.63
N LEU A 184 -10.68 -3.28 -16.30
CA LEU A 184 -11.52 -2.46 -15.42
C LEU A 184 -11.18 -0.97 -15.57
N VAL A 185 -9.90 -0.62 -15.55
CA VAL A 185 -9.48 0.79 -15.72
C VAL A 185 -9.84 1.30 -17.11
N SER A 186 -9.67 0.48 -18.16
CA SER A 186 -10.06 0.85 -19.52
C SER A 186 -11.56 1.10 -19.63
N GLU A 187 -12.40 0.28 -18.99
CA GLU A 187 -13.85 0.49 -18.93
C GLU A 187 -14.19 1.80 -18.20
N PHE A 188 -13.58 2.03 -17.04
CA PHE A 188 -13.90 3.21 -16.22
C PHE A 188 -13.39 4.52 -16.83
N ALA A 189 -12.41 4.45 -17.74
CA ALA A 189 -11.90 5.60 -18.47
C ALA A 189 -12.95 6.23 -19.41
N GLU A 190 -14.02 5.51 -19.74
CA GLU A 190 -15.12 6.05 -20.57
C GLU A 190 -16.10 6.93 -19.77
N TYR A 191 -16.07 6.89 -18.44
CA TYR A 191 -17.05 7.57 -17.59
C TYR A 191 -16.72 9.05 -17.35
N GLU A 192 -17.69 9.94 -17.56
CA GLU A 192 -17.55 11.38 -17.29
C GLU A 192 -17.55 11.71 -15.79
N VAL A 193 -16.74 12.70 -15.40
CA VAL A 193 -16.70 13.24 -14.03
C VAL A 193 -17.71 14.39 -13.92
N LYS A 194 -18.76 14.21 -13.11
CA LYS A 194 -19.74 15.27 -12.77
C LYS A 194 -19.84 15.41 -11.24
N PRO A 195 -20.27 16.56 -10.69
CA PRO A 195 -20.59 16.72 -9.26
C PRO A 195 -21.93 16.06 -8.95
N ILE A 196 -21.97 15.18 -7.95
CA ILE A 196 -23.13 14.29 -7.74
C ILE A 196 -23.28 13.91 -6.27
N GLU A 197 -24.51 13.59 -5.88
CA GLU A 197 -24.82 13.08 -4.55
C GLU A 197 -24.41 11.60 -4.42
N LEU A 198 -23.49 11.32 -3.52
CA LEU A 198 -22.97 9.98 -3.26
C LEU A 198 -23.83 9.24 -2.22
N LYS A 199 -24.02 7.93 -2.42
CA LYS A 199 -24.58 7.04 -1.40
C LYS A 199 -23.50 6.57 -0.44
N ASP A 200 -23.87 5.97 0.69
CA ASP A 200 -22.90 5.53 1.70
C ASP A 200 -21.94 4.45 1.16
N ILE A 201 -22.41 3.53 0.31
CA ILE A 201 -21.53 2.57 -0.38
C ILE A 201 -20.51 3.23 -1.33
N ASP A 202 -20.84 4.40 -1.88
CA ASP A 202 -19.95 5.18 -2.74
C ASP A 202 -18.87 5.86 -1.89
N ARG A 203 -19.29 6.47 -0.77
CA ARG A 203 -18.39 7.03 0.25
C ARG A 203 -17.46 5.98 0.83
N TRP A 204 -17.95 4.75 1.04
CA TRP A 204 -17.17 3.61 1.49
C TRP A 204 -15.99 3.35 0.55
N MET A 205 -16.25 3.24 -0.77
CA MET A 205 -15.17 2.95 -1.74
C MET A 205 -14.14 4.08 -1.78
N LEU A 206 -14.57 5.35 -1.72
CA LEU A 206 -13.66 6.50 -1.68
C LEU A 206 -12.83 6.55 -0.37
N HIS A 207 -13.43 6.20 0.77
CA HIS A 207 -12.71 6.06 2.05
C HIS A 207 -11.64 4.96 1.98
N ARG A 208 -11.99 3.81 1.38
CA ARG A 208 -11.02 2.71 1.16
C ARG A 208 -9.89 3.10 0.23
N LEU A 209 -10.18 3.92 -0.78
CA LEU A 209 -9.16 4.47 -1.69
C LEU A 209 -8.20 5.41 -0.95
N ASN A 210 -8.70 6.28 -0.06
CA ASN A 210 -7.87 7.08 0.84
C ASN A 210 -6.95 6.23 1.71
N LYS A 211 -7.47 5.15 2.32
CA LYS A 211 -6.66 4.20 3.09
C LYS A 211 -5.57 3.56 2.25
N ALA A 212 -5.88 3.17 1.01
CA ALA A 212 -4.91 2.60 0.09
C ALA A 212 -3.81 3.61 -0.27
N ILE A 213 -4.15 4.87 -0.52
CA ILE A 213 -3.16 5.94 -0.75
C ILE A 213 -2.25 6.07 0.47
N GLU A 214 -2.82 6.28 1.66
CA GLU A 214 -2.03 6.53 2.87
C GLU A 214 -1.13 5.34 3.23
N GLY A 215 -1.68 4.12 3.15
CA GLY A 215 -0.95 2.88 3.39
C GLY A 215 0.17 2.63 2.39
N ALA A 216 -0.07 2.94 1.10
CA ALA A 216 0.94 2.82 0.05
C ALA A 216 2.06 3.84 0.21
N THR A 217 1.73 5.11 0.49
CA THR A 217 2.71 6.18 0.72
C THR A 217 3.65 5.81 1.87
N LYS A 218 3.08 5.46 3.03
CA LYS A 218 3.88 5.04 4.22
C LYS A 218 4.79 3.86 3.90
N ALA A 219 4.30 2.88 3.14
CA ALA A 219 5.09 1.71 2.78
C ALA A 219 6.24 2.05 1.81
N LEU A 220 6.00 2.90 0.80
CA LEU A 220 7.03 3.27 -0.17
C LEU A 220 8.13 4.14 0.43
N GLU A 221 7.80 5.07 1.32
CA GLU A 221 8.79 5.87 2.07
C GLU A 221 9.76 5.00 2.88
N GLU A 222 9.32 3.81 3.30
CA GLU A 222 10.11 2.84 4.06
C GLU A 222 10.67 1.69 3.20
N PHE A 223 10.55 1.73 1.87
CA PHE A 223 10.97 0.62 0.97
C PHE A 223 10.25 -0.72 1.24
N ARG A 224 9.04 -0.67 1.82
CA ARG A 224 8.20 -1.83 2.14
C ARG A 224 7.36 -2.26 0.94
N THR A 225 8.03 -2.84 -0.05
CA THR A 225 7.48 -3.14 -1.39
C THR A 225 6.29 -4.10 -1.35
N ARG A 226 6.36 -5.18 -0.56
CA ARG A 226 5.26 -6.14 -0.41
C ARG A 226 4.04 -5.44 0.17
N THR A 227 4.22 -4.67 1.23
CA THR A 227 3.14 -3.92 1.88
C THR A 227 2.56 -2.86 0.94
N ALA A 228 3.40 -2.17 0.18
CA ALA A 228 2.95 -1.21 -0.83
C ALA A 228 2.11 -1.88 -1.92
N VAL A 229 2.50 -3.07 -2.42
CA VAL A 229 1.68 -3.84 -3.39
C VAL A 229 0.39 -4.36 -2.75
N GLN A 230 0.40 -4.73 -1.47
CA GLN A 230 -0.84 -5.08 -0.76
C GLN A 230 -1.84 -3.92 -0.76
N TRP A 231 -1.38 -2.69 -0.52
CA TRP A 231 -2.25 -1.51 -0.55
C TRP A 231 -2.64 -1.10 -1.96
N THR A 232 -1.65 -0.88 -2.84
CA THR A 232 -1.87 -0.33 -4.19
C THR A 232 -2.60 -1.30 -5.11
N PHE A 233 -2.38 -2.61 -5.00
CA PHE A 233 -2.96 -3.58 -5.92
C PHE A 233 -4.05 -4.42 -5.26
N TYR A 234 -3.69 -5.24 -4.27
CA TYR A 234 -4.61 -6.25 -3.74
C TYR A 234 -5.76 -5.64 -2.94
N SER A 235 -5.52 -4.63 -2.10
CA SER A 235 -6.56 -3.97 -1.31
C SER A 235 -7.55 -3.25 -2.22
N VAL A 236 -7.06 -2.41 -3.15
CA VAL A 236 -7.93 -1.70 -4.10
C VAL A 236 -8.75 -2.70 -4.94
N LEU A 237 -8.12 -3.76 -5.47
CA LEU A 237 -8.83 -4.78 -6.24
C LEU A 237 -9.91 -5.50 -5.40
N ASN A 238 -9.63 -5.82 -4.15
CA ASN A 238 -10.59 -6.47 -3.26
C ASN A 238 -11.75 -5.55 -2.91
N ASP A 239 -11.45 -4.31 -2.54
CA ASP A 239 -12.44 -3.32 -2.16
C ASP A 239 -13.33 -2.95 -3.36
N LEU A 240 -12.73 -2.78 -4.55
CA LEU A 240 -13.48 -2.55 -5.78
C LEU A 240 -14.38 -3.73 -6.15
N ARG A 241 -13.89 -4.98 -6.03
CA ARG A 241 -14.74 -6.16 -6.28
C ARG A 241 -15.94 -6.20 -5.35
N TRP A 242 -15.75 -5.85 -4.08
CA TRP A 242 -16.86 -5.72 -3.14
C TRP A 242 -17.82 -4.61 -3.56
N TYR A 243 -17.32 -3.43 -3.89
CA TYR A 243 -18.13 -2.29 -4.34
C TYR A 243 -18.98 -2.63 -5.58
N LEU A 244 -18.38 -3.27 -6.59
CA LEU A 244 -19.07 -3.68 -7.81
C LEU A 244 -20.17 -4.70 -7.54
N ARG A 245 -19.92 -5.66 -6.64
CA ARG A 245 -20.92 -6.65 -6.21
C ARG A 245 -22.03 -6.01 -5.36
N ARG A 246 -21.70 -5.06 -4.48
CA ARG A 246 -22.67 -4.31 -3.66
C ARG A 246 -23.58 -3.39 -4.47
N THR A 247 -23.10 -2.94 -5.62
CA THR A 247 -23.81 -2.05 -6.54
C THR A 247 -24.18 -2.75 -7.84
N GLU A 248 -24.31 -4.07 -7.83
CA GLU A 248 -24.67 -4.84 -9.02
C GLU A 248 -26.06 -4.44 -9.52
N GLY A 249 -26.21 -4.24 -10.82
CA GLY A 249 -27.47 -3.76 -11.42
C GLY A 249 -27.72 -2.25 -11.28
N ARG A 250 -26.91 -1.54 -10.49
CA ARG A 250 -26.89 -0.07 -10.42
C ARG A 250 -25.84 0.47 -11.39
N ASP A 251 -26.24 1.43 -12.23
CA ASP A 251 -25.35 2.19 -13.11
C ASP A 251 -25.86 3.64 -13.21
N ASP A 252 -25.66 4.40 -12.14
CA ASP A 252 -25.97 5.83 -12.08
C ASP A 252 -24.70 6.69 -12.12
N GLU A 253 -24.88 7.99 -12.33
CA GLU A 253 -23.75 8.91 -12.47
C GLU A 253 -22.82 8.89 -11.24
N ALA A 254 -23.37 8.72 -10.02
CA ALA A 254 -22.60 8.63 -8.79
C ALA A 254 -21.64 7.42 -8.78
N LYS A 255 -22.12 6.25 -9.21
CA LYS A 255 -21.25 5.07 -9.36
C LYS A 255 -20.16 5.31 -10.41
N ARG A 256 -20.52 5.87 -11.56
CA ARG A 256 -19.56 6.18 -12.63
C ARG A 256 -18.47 7.16 -12.19
N TYR A 257 -18.84 8.18 -11.41
CA TYR A 257 -17.89 9.10 -10.77
C TYR A 257 -16.90 8.36 -9.86
N VAL A 258 -17.39 7.50 -8.96
CA VAL A 258 -16.51 6.73 -8.06
C VAL A 258 -15.56 5.84 -8.85
N LEU A 259 -16.07 5.10 -9.84
CA LEU A 259 -15.26 4.21 -10.66
C LEU A 259 -14.20 4.97 -11.47
N ARG A 260 -14.54 6.16 -12.00
CA ARG A 260 -13.59 7.04 -12.67
C ARG A 260 -12.51 7.56 -11.72
N MET A 261 -12.86 7.93 -10.49
CA MET A 261 -11.88 8.35 -9.47
C MET A 261 -10.98 7.20 -9.03
N VAL A 262 -11.53 5.99 -8.86
CA VAL A 262 -10.76 4.77 -8.58
C VAL A 262 -9.76 4.54 -9.71
N ALA A 263 -10.18 4.62 -10.97
CA ALA A 263 -9.30 4.41 -12.12
C ALA A 263 -8.11 5.39 -12.14
N ASP A 264 -8.37 6.70 -12.00
CA ASP A 264 -7.33 7.74 -11.96
C ASP A 264 -6.28 7.50 -10.87
N ILE A 265 -6.74 7.30 -9.63
CA ILE A 265 -5.84 7.12 -8.49
C ILE A 265 -5.12 5.78 -8.58
N TRP A 266 -5.82 4.72 -8.98
CA TRP A 266 -5.26 3.38 -9.02
C TRP A 266 -4.14 3.26 -10.07
N VAL A 267 -4.28 3.91 -11.23
CA VAL A 267 -3.21 4.00 -12.23
C VAL A 267 -1.98 4.69 -11.66
N ARG A 268 -2.13 5.82 -10.97
CA ARG A 268 -1.00 6.55 -10.39
C ARG A 268 -0.33 5.78 -9.25
N LEU A 269 -1.10 5.07 -8.42
CA LEU A 269 -0.57 4.19 -7.36
C LEU A 269 0.24 3.03 -7.94
N MET A 270 -0.18 2.49 -9.08
CA MET A 270 0.46 1.35 -9.73
C MET A 270 1.67 1.73 -10.59
N ALA A 271 1.84 3.01 -10.94
CA ALA A 271 2.88 3.49 -11.85
C ALA A 271 4.32 3.04 -11.49
N PRO A 272 4.77 3.03 -10.21
CA PRO A 272 6.11 2.53 -9.87
C PRO A 272 6.28 1.03 -10.13
N PHE A 273 5.21 0.24 -10.04
CA PHE A 273 5.24 -1.21 -10.17
C PHE A 273 5.06 -1.66 -11.63
N THR A 274 4.08 -1.09 -12.32
CA THR A 274 3.67 -1.46 -13.67
C THR A 274 3.66 -0.25 -14.61
N PRO A 275 4.83 0.39 -14.84
CA PRO A 275 4.90 1.68 -15.52
C PRO A 275 4.36 1.64 -16.95
N HIS A 276 4.54 0.53 -17.69
CA HIS A 276 4.21 0.51 -19.12
C HIS A 276 2.70 0.51 -19.36
N ILE A 277 1.96 -0.39 -18.69
CA ILE A 277 0.50 -0.39 -18.78
C ILE A 277 -0.10 0.85 -18.11
N CYS A 278 0.56 1.43 -17.11
CA CYS A 278 0.06 2.65 -16.48
C CYS A 278 0.19 3.87 -17.40
N GLU A 279 1.25 3.98 -18.21
CA GLU A 279 1.32 5.04 -19.24
C GLU A 279 0.16 4.91 -20.25
N GLU A 280 -0.11 3.70 -20.74
CA GLU A 280 -1.23 3.43 -21.66
C GLU A 280 -2.60 3.74 -21.02
N LEU A 281 -2.81 3.31 -19.77
CA LEU A 281 -4.07 3.57 -19.07
C LEU A 281 -4.21 5.06 -18.70
N TRP A 282 -3.11 5.75 -18.42
CA TRP A 282 -3.10 7.19 -18.17
C TRP A 282 -3.54 7.97 -19.41
N GLU A 283 -3.06 7.59 -20.59
CA GLU A 283 -3.51 8.16 -21.86
C GLU A 283 -5.02 7.93 -22.06
N LYS A 284 -5.50 6.70 -21.84
CA LYS A 284 -6.95 6.39 -21.95
C LYS A 284 -7.81 7.21 -20.99
N LEU A 285 -7.30 7.49 -19.79
CA LEU A 285 -7.98 8.33 -18.81
C LEU A 285 -7.99 9.82 -19.18
N GLY A 286 -7.35 10.21 -20.29
CA GLY A 286 -7.20 11.61 -20.70
C GLY A 286 -6.14 12.35 -19.87
N GLY A 287 -5.21 11.62 -19.26
CA GLY A 287 -4.09 12.19 -18.52
C GLY A 287 -3.14 12.94 -19.45
N GLU A 288 -2.61 14.05 -18.97
CA GLU A 288 -1.61 14.84 -19.71
C GLU A 288 -0.19 14.46 -19.30
N GLY A 289 0.73 14.44 -20.27
CA GLY A 289 2.12 14.07 -20.05
C GLY A 289 2.30 12.59 -19.69
N PHE A 290 3.45 12.26 -19.11
CA PHE A 290 3.77 10.91 -18.68
C PHE A 290 3.29 10.65 -17.25
N VAL A 291 2.69 9.48 -16.99
CA VAL A 291 2.29 9.09 -15.63
C VAL A 291 3.49 8.97 -14.70
N SER A 292 4.65 8.61 -15.26
CA SER A 292 5.93 8.59 -14.54
C SER A 292 6.36 9.96 -13.98
N LEU A 293 5.80 11.06 -14.49
CA LEU A 293 6.01 12.43 -14.00
C LEU A 293 4.77 13.02 -13.31
N ALA A 294 3.65 12.28 -13.28
CA ALA A 294 2.44 12.71 -12.61
C ALA A 294 2.66 12.76 -11.09
N LYS A 295 1.92 13.64 -10.41
CA LYS A 295 1.99 13.73 -8.95
C LYS A 295 1.43 12.45 -8.31
N TRP A 296 2.14 11.96 -7.31
CA TRP A 296 1.64 10.91 -6.43
C TRP A 296 0.28 11.33 -5.84
N PRO A 297 -0.73 10.44 -5.79
CA PRO A 297 -2.02 10.77 -5.20
C PRO A 297 -1.91 11.04 -3.70
N GLU A 298 -2.64 12.05 -3.25
CA GLU A 298 -2.75 12.40 -1.83
C GLU A 298 -4.19 12.12 -1.35
N PRO A 299 -4.38 11.71 -0.07
CA PRO A 299 -5.72 11.47 0.47
C PRO A 299 -6.59 12.73 0.41
N ASN A 300 -7.84 12.58 -0.04
CA ASN A 300 -8.82 13.65 -0.03
C ASN A 300 -9.50 13.72 1.35
N GLN A 301 -9.40 14.85 2.04
CA GLN A 301 -9.95 15.02 3.39
C GLN A 301 -11.46 14.74 3.49
N GLU A 302 -12.22 15.02 2.42
CA GLU A 302 -13.68 14.83 2.40
C GLU A 302 -14.11 13.37 2.27
N TRP A 303 -13.20 12.48 1.85
CA TRP A 303 -13.51 11.07 1.62
C TRP A 303 -13.32 10.18 2.85
N TRP A 304 -12.75 10.72 3.94
CA TRP A 304 -12.61 9.96 5.18
C TRP A 304 -13.96 9.76 5.87
N ASN A 305 -14.37 8.50 6.05
CA ASN A 305 -15.59 8.15 6.74
C ASN A 305 -15.47 6.78 7.43
N GLU A 306 -14.92 6.78 8.65
CA GLU A 306 -14.79 5.57 9.48
C GLU A 306 -16.14 4.95 9.86
N THR A 307 -17.19 5.76 10.00
CA THR A 307 -18.52 5.26 10.38
C THR A 307 -19.09 4.38 9.29
N VAL A 308 -19.02 4.84 8.03
CA VAL A 308 -19.46 4.05 6.86
C VAL A 308 -18.63 2.79 6.68
N GLU A 309 -17.33 2.82 6.98
CA GLU A 309 -16.50 1.61 6.98
C GLU A 309 -16.99 0.57 7.99
N LEU A 310 -17.24 0.99 9.23
CA LEU A 310 -17.74 0.10 10.27
C LEU A 310 -19.13 -0.44 9.95
N GLU A 311 -20.01 0.39 9.37
CA GLU A 311 -21.34 -0.03 8.90
C GLU A 311 -21.25 -1.09 7.80
N GLU A 312 -20.34 -0.94 6.84
CA GLU A 312 -20.18 -1.90 5.75
C GLU A 312 -19.46 -3.18 6.22
N ASP A 313 -18.50 -3.07 7.15
CA ASP A 313 -17.87 -4.23 7.79
C ASP A 313 -18.89 -5.03 8.62
N TYR A 314 -19.80 -4.34 9.32
CA TYR A 314 -20.93 -4.96 10.01
C TYR A 314 -21.83 -5.75 9.05
N VAL A 315 -22.16 -5.20 7.88
CA VAL A 315 -22.93 -5.89 6.83
C VAL A 315 -22.19 -7.12 6.32
N LYS A 316 -20.87 -7.03 6.05
CA LYS A 316 -20.05 -8.17 5.63
C LYS A 316 -20.06 -9.29 6.66
N SER A 317 -19.77 -8.96 7.92
CA SER A 317 -19.74 -9.94 9.02
C SER A 317 -21.09 -10.63 9.20
N LEU A 318 -22.20 -9.89 9.10
CA LEU A 318 -23.54 -10.48 9.15
C LEU A 318 -23.76 -11.52 8.03
N ILE A 319 -23.38 -11.21 6.79
CA ILE A 319 -23.55 -12.14 5.66
C ILE A 319 -22.72 -13.41 5.90
N GLU A 320 -21.50 -13.28 6.40
CA GLU A 320 -20.63 -14.41 6.73
C GLU A 320 -21.22 -15.26 7.86
N ASP A 321 -21.68 -14.62 8.94
CA ASP A 321 -22.34 -15.28 10.07
C ASP A 321 -23.57 -16.06 9.62
N ILE A 322 -24.43 -15.47 8.78
CA ILE A 322 -25.62 -16.16 8.27
C ILE A 322 -25.24 -17.37 7.42
N LYS A 323 -24.26 -17.24 6.52
CA LYS A 323 -23.76 -18.35 5.70
C LYS A 323 -23.19 -19.47 6.57
N GLU A 324 -22.49 -19.14 7.64
CA GLU A 324 -21.96 -20.12 8.59
C GLU A 324 -23.09 -20.82 9.37
N ILE A 325 -24.09 -20.08 9.84
CA ILE A 325 -25.26 -20.66 10.55
C ILE A 325 -26.00 -21.64 9.64
N ILE A 326 -26.30 -21.27 8.38
CA ILE A 326 -26.98 -22.15 7.41
C ILE A 326 -26.18 -23.44 7.23
N LYS A 327 -24.87 -23.32 7.02
CA LYS A 327 -23.97 -24.46 6.80
C LYS A 327 -23.90 -25.39 8.01
N VAL A 328 -23.76 -24.84 9.22
CA VAL A 328 -23.60 -25.62 10.46
C VAL A 328 -24.92 -26.27 10.88
N ALA A 329 -26.02 -25.53 10.78
CA ALA A 329 -27.35 -26.01 11.13
C ALA A 329 -28.01 -26.85 10.03
N LYS A 330 -27.39 -26.96 8.85
CA LYS A 330 -27.89 -27.67 7.66
C LYS A 330 -29.28 -27.21 7.24
N LEU A 331 -29.48 -25.90 7.22
CA LEU A 331 -30.76 -25.26 6.88
C LEU A 331 -30.81 -24.93 5.38
N GLU A 332 -30.65 -25.94 4.52
CA GLU A 332 -30.55 -25.74 3.07
C GLU A 332 -31.85 -25.22 2.43
N ASP A 333 -33.00 -25.46 3.07
CA ASP A 333 -34.33 -25.00 2.63
C ASP A 333 -34.79 -23.71 3.33
N ALA A 334 -33.89 -23.02 4.04
CA ALA A 334 -34.22 -21.76 4.71
C ALA A 334 -34.79 -20.75 3.71
N LYS A 335 -35.81 -20.00 4.14
CA LYS A 335 -36.47 -18.98 3.31
C LYS A 335 -36.36 -17.59 3.91
N ARG A 336 -36.26 -17.50 5.25
CA ARG A 336 -36.30 -16.22 5.96
C ARG A 336 -35.18 -16.14 7.00
N ALA A 337 -34.56 -14.97 7.11
CA ALA A 337 -33.70 -14.65 8.24
C ALA A 337 -34.22 -13.39 8.95
N TYR A 338 -34.47 -13.55 10.25
CA TYR A 338 -34.90 -12.48 11.14
C TYR A 338 -33.67 -11.95 11.88
N ILE A 339 -33.40 -10.66 11.71
CA ILE A 339 -32.23 -9.98 12.25
C ILE A 339 -32.69 -9.02 13.35
N TYR A 340 -32.06 -9.10 14.52
CA TYR A 340 -32.30 -8.20 15.63
C TYR A 340 -31.04 -7.38 15.91
N THR A 341 -31.15 -6.06 15.79
CA THR A 341 -30.07 -5.13 16.13
C THR A 341 -29.96 -4.96 17.65
N ALA A 342 -28.81 -4.46 18.09
CA ALA A 342 -28.59 -4.19 19.49
C ALA A 342 -29.48 -3.01 19.97
N PRO A 343 -30.16 -3.14 21.11
CA PRO A 343 -30.91 -2.02 21.67
C PRO A 343 -29.97 -0.90 22.14
N GLU A 344 -30.41 0.35 22.08
CA GLU A 344 -29.60 1.55 22.41
C GLU A 344 -28.88 1.46 23.75
N TRP A 345 -29.51 0.85 24.76
CA TRP A 345 -28.90 0.72 26.07
C TRP A 345 -27.61 -0.12 26.05
N LYS A 346 -27.49 -1.12 25.16
CA LYS A 346 -26.25 -1.91 25.00
C LYS A 346 -25.17 -1.12 24.27
N TRP A 347 -25.55 -0.29 23.32
CA TRP A 347 -24.63 0.65 22.66
C TRP A 347 -24.03 1.64 23.66
N LYS A 348 -24.88 2.25 24.50
CA LYS A 348 -24.41 3.14 25.58
C LYS A 348 -23.45 2.45 26.56
N VAL A 349 -23.70 1.18 26.89
CA VAL A 349 -22.76 0.39 27.70
C VAL A 349 -21.43 0.19 26.98
N ALA A 350 -21.46 -0.14 25.68
CA ALA A 350 -20.25 -0.35 24.89
C ALA A 350 -19.39 0.92 24.75
N GLU A 351 -20.01 2.07 24.51
CA GLU A 351 -19.32 3.37 24.43
C GLU A 351 -18.61 3.71 25.75
N VAL A 352 -19.31 3.57 26.88
CA VAL A 352 -18.71 3.86 28.20
C VAL A 352 -17.57 2.89 28.50
N VAL A 353 -17.67 1.62 28.11
CA VAL A 353 -16.58 0.64 28.27
C VAL A 353 -15.39 0.98 27.38
N ALA A 354 -15.61 1.39 26.13
CA ALA A 354 -14.55 1.82 25.23
C ALA A 354 -13.78 3.03 25.75
N GLU A 355 -14.48 3.99 26.38
CA GLU A 355 -13.88 5.17 26.99
C GLU A 355 -13.13 4.85 28.30
N LYS A 356 -13.78 4.17 29.24
CA LYS A 356 -13.24 3.96 30.60
C LYS A 356 -12.26 2.79 30.69
N ARG A 357 -12.45 1.74 29.89
CA ARG A 357 -11.62 0.52 29.86
C ARG A 357 -11.46 -0.22 31.18
N ASP A 358 -12.16 0.21 32.23
CA ASP A 358 -12.18 -0.39 33.56
C ASP A 358 -13.61 -0.68 34.00
N PHE A 359 -13.78 -1.80 34.71
CA PHE A 359 -15.08 -2.28 35.14
C PHE A 359 -15.74 -1.35 36.17
N LYS A 360 -14.99 -0.93 37.19
CA LYS A 360 -15.54 -0.12 38.29
C LYS A 360 -15.89 1.27 37.80
N GLU A 361 -15.03 1.86 36.99
CA GLU A 361 -15.27 3.18 36.41
C GLU A 361 -16.46 3.18 35.47
N ALA A 362 -16.54 2.21 34.55
CA ALA A 362 -17.67 2.07 33.64
C ALA A 362 -18.99 1.82 34.39
N MET A 363 -18.99 0.96 35.41
CA MET A 363 -20.18 0.72 36.24
C MET A 363 -20.60 1.95 37.03
N SER A 364 -19.66 2.70 37.59
CA SER A 364 -19.95 3.95 38.32
C SER A 364 -20.65 4.96 37.41
N GLU A 365 -20.17 5.10 36.16
CA GLU A 365 -20.75 6.02 35.18
C GLU A 365 -22.13 5.54 34.70
N LEU A 366 -22.26 4.27 34.30
CA LEU A 366 -23.52 3.71 33.80
C LEU A 366 -24.60 3.71 34.89
N MET A 367 -24.24 3.49 36.15
CA MET A 367 -25.18 3.55 37.25
C MET A 367 -25.61 4.98 37.60
N LYS A 368 -25.17 6.04 36.92
CA LYS A 368 -25.80 7.37 37.05
C LYS A 368 -27.12 7.46 36.28
N ASP A 369 -27.28 6.65 35.23
CA ASP A 369 -28.47 6.62 34.38
C ASP A 369 -29.60 5.77 35.01
N PRO A 370 -30.80 6.33 35.23
CA PRO A 370 -31.96 5.58 35.73
C PRO A 370 -32.36 4.36 34.90
N GLU A 371 -32.23 4.40 33.56
CA GLU A 371 -32.57 3.28 32.68
C GLU A 371 -31.58 2.12 32.82
N MET A 372 -30.29 2.44 33.00
CA MET A 372 -29.25 1.43 33.25
C MET A 372 -29.39 0.80 34.64
N ARG A 373 -29.75 1.59 35.66
CA ARG A 373 -30.03 1.09 37.02
C ARG A 373 -31.10 0.02 37.04
N LYS A 374 -32.20 0.22 36.29
CA LYS A 374 -33.29 -0.77 36.15
C LYS A 374 -32.78 -2.12 35.60
N LYS A 375 -31.71 -2.10 34.80
CA LYS A 375 -31.09 -3.27 34.17
C LYS A 375 -29.75 -3.67 34.80
N GLY A 376 -29.46 -3.25 36.04
CA GLY A 376 -28.12 -3.30 36.63
C GLY A 376 -27.39 -4.65 36.54
N LYS A 377 -28.10 -5.77 36.71
CA LYS A 377 -27.52 -7.13 36.57
C LYS A 377 -27.11 -7.45 35.13
N GLU A 378 -27.92 -7.07 34.15
CA GLU A 378 -27.63 -7.27 32.72
C GLU A 378 -26.49 -6.36 32.27
N VAL A 379 -26.49 -5.10 32.72
CA VAL A 379 -25.42 -4.13 32.48
C VAL A 379 -24.09 -4.63 33.03
N ALA A 380 -24.05 -5.10 34.29
CA ALA A 380 -22.82 -5.63 34.89
C ALA A 380 -22.25 -6.84 34.11
N ASN A 381 -23.12 -7.75 33.67
CA ASN A 381 -22.71 -8.88 32.85
C ASN A 381 -22.14 -8.44 31.49
N LEU A 382 -22.76 -7.42 30.88
CA LEU A 382 -22.32 -6.86 29.60
C LEU A 382 -20.97 -6.15 29.73
N VAL A 383 -20.79 -5.28 30.73
CA VAL A 383 -19.51 -4.60 31.00
C VAL A 383 -18.39 -5.61 31.20
N ASN A 384 -18.61 -6.64 32.03
CA ASN A 384 -17.62 -7.69 32.27
C ASN A 384 -17.23 -8.45 30.99
N ARG A 385 -18.21 -8.71 30.10
CA ARG A 385 -17.96 -9.37 28.81
C ARG A 385 -17.12 -8.48 27.90
N LEU A 386 -17.53 -7.23 27.68
CA LEU A 386 -16.84 -6.31 26.77
C LEU A 386 -15.40 -6.02 27.19
N ILE A 387 -15.12 -5.92 28.49
CA ILE A 387 -13.76 -5.75 29.01
C ILE A 387 -12.90 -7.01 28.77
N LYS A 388 -13.46 -8.20 28.99
CA LYS A 388 -12.76 -9.47 28.71
C LYS A 388 -12.44 -9.62 27.22
N ASP A 389 -13.38 -9.24 26.37
CA ASP A 389 -13.24 -9.30 24.92
C ASP A 389 -12.38 -8.14 24.36
N ARG A 390 -11.92 -7.21 25.22
CA ARG A 390 -11.13 -6.03 24.86
C ARG A 390 -11.79 -5.18 23.77
N ALA A 391 -13.10 -5.07 23.81
CA ALA A 391 -13.90 -4.35 22.82
C ALA A 391 -13.84 -2.82 23.06
N PHE A 392 -12.65 -2.23 22.89
CA PHE A 392 -12.37 -0.83 23.22
C PHE A 392 -12.39 0.12 22.01
N GLU A 393 -12.47 -0.42 20.81
CA GLU A 393 -12.46 0.32 19.54
C GLU A 393 -13.85 0.38 18.90
N ILE A 394 -14.90 0.37 19.72
CA ILE A 394 -16.28 0.46 19.23
C ILE A 394 -16.62 1.93 19.00
N LYS A 395 -16.95 2.27 17.76
CA LYS A 395 -17.60 3.52 17.39
C LYS A 395 -19.08 3.23 17.11
N HIS A 396 -19.95 4.10 17.59
CA HIS A 396 -21.39 3.93 17.39
C HIS A 396 -21.75 4.00 15.91
N ILE A 397 -22.53 3.03 15.44
CA ILE A 397 -23.11 3.00 14.11
C ILE A 397 -24.63 2.86 14.18
N TYR A 398 -25.34 3.29 13.14
CA TYR A 398 -26.78 3.09 13.07
C TYR A 398 -27.07 1.74 12.40
N GLU A 399 -26.95 0.64 13.16
CA GLU A 399 -27.07 -0.74 12.65
C GLU A 399 -28.30 -0.94 11.76
N GLU A 400 -29.47 -0.49 12.21
CA GLU A 400 -30.71 -0.65 11.45
C GLU A 400 -30.68 0.10 10.11
N LYS A 401 -30.11 1.32 10.09
CA LYS A 401 -29.95 2.09 8.85
C LYS A 401 -29.05 1.34 7.88
N ALA A 402 -27.87 0.90 8.33
CA ALA A 402 -26.91 0.17 7.52
C ALA A 402 -27.51 -1.12 6.92
N LEU A 403 -28.25 -1.88 7.73
CA LEU A 403 -28.92 -3.10 7.27
C LEU A 403 -30.05 -2.80 6.27
N ARG A 404 -30.82 -1.74 6.49
CA ARG A 404 -31.91 -1.37 5.57
C ARG A 404 -31.37 -0.92 4.22
N GLU A 405 -30.28 -0.17 4.19
CA GLU A 405 -29.63 0.24 2.94
C GLU A 405 -28.99 -0.94 2.19
N ALA A 406 -28.51 -1.94 2.92
CA ALA A 406 -27.94 -3.16 2.34
C ALA A 406 -28.95 -4.28 2.10
N LYS A 407 -30.23 -4.10 2.46
CA LYS A 407 -31.22 -5.20 2.55
C LYS A 407 -31.31 -6.00 1.26
N ASP A 408 -31.60 -5.34 0.13
CA ASP A 408 -31.78 -6.00 -1.16
C ASP A 408 -30.54 -6.79 -1.58
N PHE A 409 -29.36 -6.27 -1.25
CA PHE A 409 -28.10 -6.94 -1.51
C PHE A 409 -27.92 -8.20 -0.63
N ILE A 410 -28.21 -8.08 0.68
CA ILE A 410 -28.13 -9.20 1.63
C ILE A 410 -29.11 -10.31 1.19
N GLU A 411 -30.34 -9.95 0.81
CA GLU A 411 -31.36 -10.88 0.31
C GLU A 411 -30.87 -11.64 -0.93
N LYS A 412 -30.36 -10.90 -1.93
CA LYS A 412 -29.82 -11.50 -3.17
C LYS A 412 -28.65 -12.43 -2.88
N GLU A 413 -27.75 -12.02 -1.99
CA GLU A 413 -26.53 -12.78 -1.70
C GLU A 413 -26.79 -14.08 -0.95
N LEU A 414 -27.80 -14.08 -0.08
CA LEU A 414 -28.15 -15.23 0.75
C LEU A 414 -29.25 -16.10 0.13
N GLY A 415 -30.02 -15.56 -0.81
CA GLY A 415 -31.22 -16.22 -1.35
C GLY A 415 -32.35 -16.33 -0.32
N LEU A 416 -32.37 -15.44 0.68
CA LEU A 416 -33.31 -15.42 1.79
C LEU A 416 -34.06 -14.10 1.83
N GLU A 417 -35.32 -14.11 2.29
CA GLU A 417 -36.02 -12.89 2.69
C GLU A 417 -35.48 -12.40 4.04
N ILE A 418 -35.08 -11.12 4.11
CA ILE A 418 -34.46 -10.53 5.29
C ILE A 418 -35.46 -9.63 6.03
N ILE A 419 -35.71 -9.96 7.30
CA ILE A 419 -36.65 -9.24 8.16
C ILE A 419 -35.87 -8.59 9.31
N ILE A 420 -35.72 -7.27 9.24
CA ILE A 420 -34.94 -6.48 10.21
C ILE A 420 -35.88 -5.96 11.29
N ASN A 421 -35.52 -6.21 12.56
CA ASN A 421 -36.23 -5.76 13.76
C ASN A 421 -37.75 -6.03 13.73
N PRO A 422 -38.18 -7.30 13.51
CA PRO A 422 -39.60 -7.65 13.59
C PRO A 422 -40.14 -7.45 15.02
N GLU A 423 -41.44 -7.17 15.15
CA GLU A 423 -42.12 -7.04 16.45
C GLU A 423 -42.12 -8.35 17.26
N GLU A 424 -42.19 -9.48 16.58
CA GLU A 424 -42.11 -10.82 17.17
C GLU A 424 -40.65 -11.19 17.51
N ASP A 425 -40.42 -11.81 18.68
CA ASP A 425 -39.10 -12.33 19.08
C ASP A 425 -38.98 -13.82 18.74
N ARG A 426 -38.69 -14.11 17.47
CA ARG A 426 -38.50 -15.49 16.98
C ARG A 426 -37.31 -16.15 17.67
N GLY A 427 -37.57 -17.29 18.33
CA GLY A 427 -36.56 -18.06 19.05
C GLY A 427 -35.98 -17.37 20.30
N GLY A 428 -36.58 -16.28 20.79
CA GLY A 428 -36.06 -15.52 21.94
C GLY A 428 -34.69 -14.88 21.68
N LYS A 429 -34.38 -14.60 20.40
CA LYS A 429 -33.07 -14.16 19.93
C LYS A 429 -32.82 -12.68 20.18
N ARG A 430 -33.84 -11.84 20.30
CA ARG A 430 -33.69 -10.37 20.48
C ARG A 430 -32.77 -9.99 21.63
N LYS A 431 -32.86 -10.69 22.76
CA LYS A 431 -32.01 -10.42 23.93
C LYS A 431 -30.54 -10.75 23.71
N GLN A 432 -30.22 -11.59 22.72
CA GLN A 432 -28.87 -12.03 22.38
C GLN A 432 -28.12 -11.02 21.51
N ALA A 433 -28.80 -10.07 20.87
CA ALA A 433 -28.19 -9.06 20.00
C ALA A 433 -27.23 -8.17 20.78
N MET A 434 -26.05 -7.93 20.23
CA MET A 434 -24.97 -7.15 20.84
C MET A 434 -24.47 -6.11 19.83
N PRO A 435 -23.93 -4.96 20.29
CA PRO A 435 -23.35 -3.98 19.37
C PRO A 435 -22.35 -4.65 18.42
N MET A 436 -22.46 -4.35 17.13
CA MET A 436 -21.67 -4.95 16.04
C MET A 436 -21.87 -6.46 15.84
N LYS A 437 -22.81 -7.10 16.56
CA LYS A 437 -23.11 -8.54 16.49
C LYS A 437 -24.62 -8.76 16.65
N PRO A 438 -25.40 -8.62 15.57
CA PRO A 438 -26.85 -8.78 15.65
C PRO A 438 -27.19 -10.23 15.99
N ALA A 439 -28.35 -10.43 16.60
CA ALA A 439 -28.87 -11.78 16.74
C ALA A 439 -29.63 -12.17 15.48
N VAL A 440 -29.37 -13.39 15.00
CA VAL A 440 -30.05 -13.95 13.82
C VAL A 440 -30.86 -15.18 14.20
N PHE A 441 -32.06 -15.27 13.65
CA PHE A 441 -32.89 -16.47 13.61
C PHE A 441 -33.18 -16.82 12.14
N ILE A 442 -32.95 -18.06 11.73
CA ILE A 442 -33.18 -18.52 10.35
C ILE A 442 -34.31 -19.54 10.36
N GLU A 443 -35.26 -19.39 9.42
CA GLU A 443 -36.45 -20.23 9.25
C GLU A 443 -36.60 -20.72 7.81
#